data_AF-A0A661F6I9-F1
#
_entry.id   AF-A0A661F6I9-F1
#
_cell.length_a   1.000
_cell.length_b   1.000
_cell.length_c   1.000
_cell.angle_alpha   90.00
_cell.angle_beta   90.00
_cell.angle_gamma   90.00
#
_symmetry.space_group_name_H-M   'P 1'
#
loop_
_entity.id
_entity.type
_entity.pdbx_description
1 polymer ?
#
loop_
_entity_poly.entity_id
_entity_poly.type
_entity_poly.pdbx_seq_one_letter_code
_entity_poly.pdbx_strand_id
1 'polypeptide(L)' 'GKTGTAQVFSIGQEEEYDEEEIEERLRDHALFIAFAPVKDPQIAISVIVENGGHGGSVAAPMAGKLFKYYLGD' A
#
# COMPACT_ATOMS: atom_id res chain seq x y z
N GLY A 1 -0.73 -0.05 11.70
CA GLY A 1 -0.87 0.66 10.41
C GLY A 1 -2.18 0.31 9.78
N LYS A 2 -2.66 1.13 8.83
CA LYS A 2 -3.85 0.86 8.03
C LYS A 2 -3.42 0.69 6.56
N THR A 3 -3.87 -0.39 5.95
CA THR A 3 -3.75 -0.61 4.50
C THR A 3 -4.90 0.09 3.78
N GLY A 4 -4.61 0.62 2.60
CA GLY A 4 -5.61 1.11 1.65
C GLY A 4 -5.27 0.58 0.25
N THR A 5 -6.28 0.48 -0.59
CA THR A 5 -6.14 0.19 -2.01
C THR A 5 -6.84 1.34 -2.72
N ALA A 6 -6.18 2.03 -3.66
CA ALA A 6 -6.81 3.08 -4.44
C ALA A 6 -6.99 2.57 -5.87
N GLN A 7 -8.26 2.34 -6.23
CA GLN A 7 -8.63 1.83 -7.54
C GLN A 7 -8.54 2.91 -8.60
N VAL A 8 -7.86 2.63 -9.72
CA VAL A 8 -7.48 3.62 -10.74
C VAL A 8 -8.54 3.76 -11.85
N PHE A 9 -9.46 2.81 -11.98
CA PHE A 9 -10.53 2.84 -12.98
C PHE A 9 -11.83 2.18 -12.49
N SER A 10 -12.98 2.60 -13.03
CA SER A 10 -14.27 1.99 -12.73
C SER A 10 -14.49 0.75 -13.59
N ILE A 11 -14.79 -0.36 -12.94
CA ILE A 11 -15.21 -1.61 -13.59
C ILE A 11 -16.72 -1.50 -13.89
N GLY A 12 -17.17 -2.07 -15.01
CA GLY A 12 -18.61 -2.18 -15.31
C GLY A 12 -19.33 -2.98 -14.22
N GLN A 13 -20.62 -2.71 -13.96
CA GLN A 13 -21.37 -3.37 -12.87
C GLN A 13 -21.41 -4.92 -12.96
N GLU A 14 -21.06 -5.49 -14.12
CA GLU A 14 -21.08 -6.93 -14.39
C GLU A 14 -19.68 -7.54 -14.58
N GLU A 15 -18.60 -6.74 -14.47
CA GLU A 15 -17.23 -7.23 -14.62
C GLU A 15 -16.56 -7.44 -13.25
N GLU A 16 -15.86 -8.56 -13.11
CA GLU A 16 -15.10 -8.90 -11.90
C GLU A 16 -13.67 -8.38 -12.03
N TYR A 17 -13.10 -7.85 -10.95
CA TYR A 17 -11.72 -7.39 -10.95
C TYR A 17 -10.77 -8.58 -10.99
N ASP A 18 -10.09 -8.78 -12.12
CA ASP A 18 -8.98 -9.72 -12.24
C ASP A 18 -7.67 -8.96 -12.45
N GLU A 19 -6.83 -8.89 -11.41
CA GLU A 19 -5.54 -8.20 -11.44
C GLU A 19 -4.57 -8.79 -12.49
N GLU A 20 -4.73 -10.06 -12.85
CA GLU A 20 -3.90 -10.74 -13.85
C GLU A 20 -4.30 -10.37 -15.29
N GLU A 21 -5.57 -10.03 -15.53
CA GLU A 21 -6.07 -9.60 -16.84
C GLU A 21 -5.99 -8.08 -17.07
N ILE A 22 -5.65 -7.32 -16.03
CA ILE A 22 -5.54 -5.85 -16.08
C ILE A 22 -4.11 -5.42 -16.45
N GLU A 23 -3.99 -4.57 -17.47
CA GLU A 23 -2.72 -3.92 -17.83
C GLU A 23 -2.11 -3.22 -16.61
N GLU A 24 -0.80 -3.38 -16.39
CA GLU A 24 -0.10 -2.87 -15.19
C GLU A 24 -0.46 -1.41 -14.87
N ARG A 25 -0.45 -0.52 -15.88
CA ARG A 25 -0.81 0.91 -15.73
C ARG A 25 -2.22 1.18 -15.20
N LEU A 26 -3.11 0.19 -15.25
CA LEU A 26 -4.50 0.27 -14.78
C LEU A 26 -4.68 -0.40 -13.42
N ARG A 27 -3.70 -1.17 -12.92
CA ARG A 27 -3.80 -1.80 -11.61
C ARG A 27 -3.91 -0.76 -10.50
N ASP A 28 -4.56 -1.17 -9.43
CA ASP A 28 -4.70 -0.39 -8.22
C ASP A 28 -3.35 0.10 -7.69
N HIS A 29 -3.35 1.25 -7.02
CA HIS A 29 -2.19 1.70 -6.28
C HIS A 29 -2.15 1.00 -4.92
N ALA A 30 -0.95 0.60 -4.50
CA ALA A 30 -0.74 0.02 -3.18
C ALA A 30 -0.45 1.15 -2.19
N LEU A 31 -1.35 1.35 -1.21
CA LEU A 31 -1.18 2.38 -0.17
C LEU A 31 -1.01 1.75 1.21
N PHE A 32 -0.10 2.33 1.98
CA PHE A 32 0.05 1.99 3.39
C PHE A 32 0.44 3.22 4.21
N ILE A 33 -0.27 3.45 5.31
CA ILE A 33 0.08 4.49 6.28
C ILE A 33 0.16 3.90 7.68
N ALA A 34 1.20 4.28 8.41
CA ALA A 34 1.42 3.83 9.78
C ALA A 34 2.29 4.82 10.56
N PHE A 35 2.32 4.65 11.88
CA PHE A 35 3.29 5.29 12.76
C PHE A 35 3.88 4.26 13.72
N ALA A 36 5.07 4.54 14.23
CA ALA A 36 5.76 3.70 15.22
C ALA A 36 6.73 4.54 16.09
N PRO A 37 7.06 4.07 17.31
CA PRO A 37 6.40 3.02 18.09
C PRO A 37 4.93 3.33 18.45
N VAL A 38 4.15 2.32 18.89
CA VAL A 38 2.72 2.52 19.23
C VAL A 38 2.53 3.31 20.52
N LYS A 39 3.37 3.08 21.53
CA LYS A 39 3.23 3.70 22.86
C LYS A 39 3.78 5.13 22.92
N ASP A 40 4.84 5.41 22.17
CA ASP A 40 5.48 6.73 22.06
C ASP A 40 5.85 6.95 20.58
N PRO A 41 4.91 7.44 19.75
CA PRO A 41 5.12 7.58 18.31
C PRO A 41 6.25 8.57 17.98
N GLN A 42 7.24 8.12 17.20
CA GLN A 42 8.39 8.95 16.80
C GLN A 42 8.41 9.27 15.31
N ILE A 43 7.81 8.42 14.48
CA ILE A 43 7.74 8.61 13.03
C ILE A 43 6.41 8.10 12.48
N ALA A 44 5.86 8.83 11.51
CA ALA A 44 4.76 8.40 10.65
C ALA A 44 5.25 8.26 9.22
N ILE A 45 4.86 7.18 8.55
CA ILE A 45 5.27 6.85 7.18
C ILE A 45 4.01 6.59 6.35
N SER A 46 3.95 7.21 5.18
CA SER A 46 2.99 6.92 4.13
C SER A 46 3.75 6.43 2.90
N VAL A 47 3.39 5.25 2.39
CA VAL A 47 3.94 4.65 1.18
C VAL A 47 2.83 4.53 0.16
N ILE A 48 3.11 5.01 -1.05
CA ILE A 48 2.31 4.77 -2.24
C ILE A 48 3.21 4.10 -3.27
N VAL A 49 2.74 2.99 -3.84
CA VAL A 49 3.35 2.37 -5.01
C VAL A 49 2.32 2.44 -6.12
N GLU A 50 2.59 3.31 -7.09
CA GLU A 50 1.76 3.45 -8.29
C GLU A 50 1.68 2.10 -8.99
N ASN A 51 0.45 1.71 -9.34
CA ASN A 51 0.12 0.44 -9.99
C ASN A 51 0.63 -0.83 -9.28
N GLY A 52 0.98 -0.70 -8.01
CA GLY A 52 1.55 -1.77 -7.20
C GLY A 52 0.53 -2.77 -6.64
N GLY A 53 -0.74 -2.64 -7.02
CA GLY A 53 -1.83 -3.50 -6.56
C GLY A 53 -2.12 -3.31 -5.07
N HIS A 54 -1.88 -4.35 -4.30
CA HIS A 54 -2.34 -4.45 -2.91
C HIS A 54 -1.40 -3.80 -1.88
N GLY A 55 -1.93 -2.81 -1.14
CA GLY A 55 -1.20 -2.09 -0.07
C GLY A 55 -0.60 -2.98 1.01
N GLY A 56 -1.24 -4.10 1.34
CA GLY A 56 -0.78 -5.03 2.38
C GLY A 56 0.42 -5.90 1.99
N SER A 57 0.52 -6.31 0.73
CA SER A 57 1.60 -7.17 0.24
C SER A 57 2.78 -6.39 -0.33
N VAL A 58 2.55 -5.16 -0.81
CA VAL A 58 3.60 -4.34 -1.45
C VAL A 58 4.03 -3.17 -0.59
N ALA A 59 3.12 -2.26 -0.24
CA ALA A 59 3.46 -1.01 0.46
C ALA A 59 3.81 -1.24 1.95
N ALA A 60 3.13 -2.18 2.64
CA ALA A 60 3.37 -2.44 4.06
C ALA A 60 4.76 -3.01 4.37
N PRO A 61 5.31 -4.00 3.63
CA PRO A 61 6.69 -4.46 3.83
C PRO A 61 7.74 -3.37 3.60
N MET A 62 7.52 -2.45 2.64
CA MET A 62 8.41 -1.31 2.42
C MET A 62 8.42 -0.36 3.62
N ALA A 63 7.23 -0.01 4.14
CA ALA A 63 7.13 0.79 5.35
C ALA A 63 7.83 0.11 6.54
N GLY A 64 7.71 -1.22 6.67
CA GLY A 64 8.42 -2.00 7.69
C GLY A 64 9.95 -1.86 7.62
N LYS A 65 10.54 -1.86 6.42
CA LYS A 65 11.99 -1.62 6.24
C LYS A 65 12.39 -0.20 6.66
N LEU A 66 11.56 0.80 6.33
CA LEU A 66 11.81 2.19 6.71
C LEU A 66 11.71 2.40 8.23
N PHE A 67 10.72 1.80 8.90
CA PHE A 67 10.63 1.86 10.36
C PHE A 67 11.85 1.23 11.02
N LYS A 68 12.28 0.04 10.58
CA LYS A 68 13.49 -0.61 11.11
C LYS A 68 14.74 0.27 10.95
N TYR A 69 14.93 0.81 9.75
CA TYR A 69 16.05 1.70 9.47
C TYR A 69 16.05 2.95 10.38
N TYR A 70 14.89 3.59 10.55
CA TYR A 70 14.78 4.81 11.35
C TYR A 70 14.90 4.56 12.86
N LEU A 71 14.28 3.48 13.36
CA LEU A 71 14.27 3.14 14.79
C LEU A 71 15.54 2.41 15.24
N GLY A 72 16.36 1.93 14.30
CA GLY A 72 17.63 1.25 14.59
C GLY A 72 17.47 -0.23 14.95
N ASP A 73 16.43 -0.90 14.43
CA ASP A 73 16.10 -2.32 14.67
C ASP A 73 16.60 -3.28 13.58
#